data_AF-A0A921BEN9-F1
#
_entry.id   AF-A0A921BEN9-F1
#
_cell.length_a   1.000
_cell.length_b   1.000
_cell.length_c   1.000
_cell.angle_alpha   90.00
_cell.angle_beta   90.00
_cell.angle_gamma   90.00
#
_symmetry.space_group_name_H-M   'P 1'
#
loop_
_entity.id
_entity.type
_entity.pdbx_description
1 polymer ?
#
loop_
_entity_poly.entity_id
_entity_poly.type
_entity_poly.pdbx_seq_one_letter_code
_entity_poly.pdbx_strand_id
1 'polypeptide(L)' 'MVDGGVDILMVETIFDTLNAKAAIVAIQEVFSERSIELPLMISVTITDRSGRTLSGQTIDAFWASIAHADHFPSG' A
#
# COMPACT_ATOMS: atom_id res chain seq x y z
N MET A 1 -12.42 -10.45 5.97
CA MET A 1 -11.32 -10.57 4.98
C MET A 1 -10.10 -11.15 5.65
N VAL A 2 -9.53 -10.50 6.68
CA VAL A 2 -8.40 -11.09 7.43
C VAL A 2 -8.81 -12.36 8.20
N ASP A 3 -10.01 -12.38 8.79
CA ASP A 3 -10.54 -13.56 9.49
C ASP A 3 -10.84 -14.76 8.55
N GLY A 4 -10.66 -14.58 7.23
CA GLY A 4 -10.88 -15.61 6.21
C GLY A 4 -9.67 -16.50 5.93
N GLY A 5 -8.53 -16.28 6.61
CA GLY A 5 -7.31 -17.07 6.42
C GLY A 5 -6.58 -16.75 5.11
N VAL A 6 -6.31 -15.46 4.86
CA VAL A 6 -5.57 -15.01 3.67
C VAL A 6 -4.06 -14.97 3.96
N ASP A 7 -3.23 -15.34 2.98
CA ASP A 7 -1.77 -15.31 3.09
C ASP A 7 -1.16 -13.92 2.82
N ILE A 8 -1.91 -13.04 2.16
CA ILE A 8 -1.48 -11.68 1.81
C ILE A 8 -2.68 -10.74 1.77
N LEU A 9 -2.48 -9.50 2.19
CA LEU A 9 -3.44 -8.41 1.99
C LEU A 9 -2.99 -7.56 0.81
N MET A 10 -3.87 -7.32 -0.15
CA MET A 10 -3.58 -6.51 -1.32
C MET A 10 -4.52 -5.31 -1.41
N VAL A 11 -3.94 -4.11 -1.52
CA VAL A 11 -4.66 -2.88 -1.85
C VAL A 11 -4.45 -2.59 -3.32
N GLU A 12 -5.50 -2.77 -4.11
CA GLU A 12 -5.43 -2.69 -5.57
C GLU A 12 -6.06 -1.40 -6.13
N THR A 13 -5.58 -1.00 -7.31
CA THR A 13 -6.08 0.14 -8.07
C THR A 13 -5.92 1.47 -7.32
N ILE A 14 -4.75 1.68 -6.71
CA ILE A 14 -4.39 2.97 -6.13
C ILE A 14 -4.08 3.97 -7.26
N PHE A 15 -4.69 5.15 -7.21
CA PHE A 15 -4.49 6.19 -8.21
C PHE A 15 -3.70 7.40 -7.70
N ASP A 16 -3.64 7.58 -6.38
CA ASP A 16 -2.99 8.71 -5.74
C ASP A 16 -2.31 8.30 -4.42
N THR A 17 -1.31 9.10 -4.06
CA THR A 17 -0.41 8.87 -2.94
C THR A 17 -1.06 9.07 -1.58
N LEU A 18 -2.04 9.97 -1.46
CA LEU A 18 -2.68 10.25 -0.18
C LEU A 18 -3.58 9.09 0.23
N ASN A 19 -4.36 8.57 -0.70
CA ASN A 19 -5.18 7.39 -0.48
C ASN A 19 -4.31 6.15 -0.21
N ALA A 20 -3.17 6.01 -0.87
CA ALA A 20 -2.20 4.96 -0.57
C ALA A 20 -1.74 5.02 0.91
N LYS A 21 -1.31 6.20 1.37
CA LYS A 21 -0.87 6.40 2.76
C LYS A 21 -1.98 6.16 3.77
N ALA A 22 -3.18 6.68 3.50
CA ALA A 22 -4.32 6.49 4.39
C ALA A 22 -4.68 5.00 4.53
N ALA A 23 -4.66 4.26 3.42
CA ALA A 23 -4.90 2.81 3.43
C ALA A 23 -3.82 2.08 4.24
N ILE A 24 -2.55 2.40 4.04
CA ILE A 24 -1.46 1.75 4.78
C ILE A 24 -1.56 2.01 6.28
N VAL A 25 -1.80 3.26 6.69
CA VAL A 25 -1.97 3.61 8.12
C VAL A 25 -3.15 2.87 8.73
N ALA A 26 -4.32 2.88 8.08
CA ALA A 26 -5.50 2.19 8.58
C ALA A 26 -5.28 0.67 8.70
N ILE A 27 -4.56 0.06 7.74
CA ILE A 27 -4.22 -1.36 7.78
C ILE A 27 -3.26 -1.65 8.93
N GLN A 28 -2.23 -0.82 9.12
CA GLN A 28 -1.27 -0.95 10.23
C GLN A 28 -1.95 -0.83 11.60
N GLU A 29 -2.89 0.10 11.76
CA GLU A 29 -3.68 0.25 12.98
C GLU A 29 -4.47 -1.04 13.28
N VAL A 30 -5.19 -1.57 12.28
CA VAL A 30 -5.95 -2.81 12.44
C VAL A 30 -5.04 -4.02 12.72
N PHE A 31 -3.89 -4.09 12.04
CA PHE A 31 -2.92 -5.17 12.27
C PHE A 31 -2.37 -5.13 13.69
N SER A 32 -2.03 -3.94 14.18
CA SER A 32 -1.58 -3.73 15.56
C SER A 32 -2.67 -4.09 16.58
N GLU A 33 -3.90 -3.60 16.39
CA GLU A 33 -5.02 -3.85 17.32
C GLU A 33 -5.37 -5.33 17.44
N ARG A 34 -5.23 -6.07 16.34
CA ARG A 34 -5.62 -7.48 16.25
C ARG A 34 -4.44 -8.45 16.32
N SER A 35 -3.22 -7.94 16.50
CA SER A 35 -1.98 -8.76 16.47
C SER A 35 -1.88 -9.63 15.22
N ILE A 36 -2.18 -9.05 14.06
CA ILE A 36 -2.09 -9.70 12.74
C ILE A 36 -0.75 -9.34 12.12
N GLU A 37 -0.05 -10.34 11.61
CA GLU A 37 1.13 -10.16 10.76
C GLU A 37 0.87 -10.81 9.40
N LEU A 38 0.58 -9.99 8.39
CA LEU A 38 0.41 -10.43 7.00
C LEU A 38 1.20 -9.51 6.07
N PRO A 39 1.82 -10.02 5.00
CA PRO A 39 2.40 -9.18 3.97
C PRO A 39 1.34 -8.25 3.37
N LEU A 40 1.75 -7.00 3.07
CA LEU A 40 0.91 -6.00 2.41
C LEU A 40 1.46 -5.71 1.01
N MET A 41 0.64 -5.91 -0.01
CA MET A 41 0.94 -5.53 -1.39
C MET A 41 0.12 -4.31 -1.81
N ILE A 42 0.77 -3.32 -2.43
CA ILE A 42 0.12 -2.13 -2.99
C ILE A 42 0.25 -2.16 -4.52
N SER A 43 -0.88 -2.17 -5.23
CA SER A 43 -0.94 -2.08 -6.69
C SER A 43 -1.43 -0.70 -7.12
N VAL A 44 -0.63 -0.04 -7.95
CA VAL A 44 -0.84 1.34 -8.41
C VAL A 44 -1.17 1.35 -9.89
N THR A 45 -2.22 2.11 -10.24
CA THR A 45 -2.63 2.28 -11.63
C THR A 45 -2.04 3.57 -12.20
N ILE A 46 -1.25 3.42 -13.27
CA ILE A 46 -0.65 4.52 -14.01
C ILE A 46 -1.52 4.80 -15.24
N THR A 47 -2.18 5.96 -15.25
CA THR A 47 -3.14 6.32 -16.30
C THR A 47 -2.57 7.29 -17.33
N ASP A 48 -1.44 7.94 -17.05
CA ASP A 48 -0.78 8.84 -17.99
C ASP A 48 0.25 8.09 -18.85
N ARG A 49 0.21 8.31 -20.17
CA ARG A 49 1.20 7.81 -21.15
C ARG A 49 2.62 8.29 -20.83
N SER A 50 2.79 9.32 -20.00
CA SER A 50 4.09 9.79 -19.53
C SER A 50 4.74 8.90 -18.46
N GLY A 51 4.03 7.90 -17.92
CA GLY A 51 4.53 7.08 -16.80
C GLY A 51 4.34 7.73 -15.43
N ARG A 52 3.34 8.61 -15.31
CA ARG A 52 3.00 9.33 -14.08
C ARG A 52 1.65 8.89 -13.49
N THR A 53 1.52 8.99 -12.18
CA THR A 53 0.24 8.82 -11.45
C THR A 53 -0.75 9.94 -11.84
N LEU A 54 -2.03 9.82 -11.44
CA LEU A 54 -3.02 10.91 -11.61
C LEU A 54 -2.61 12.19 -10.86
N SER A 55 -1.80 12.05 -9.81
CA SER A 55 -1.20 13.18 -9.07
C SER A 55 0.05 13.76 -9.75
N GLY A 56 0.46 13.25 -10.92
CA GLY A 56 1.61 13.73 -11.68
C GLY A 56 2.98 13.27 -11.16
N GLN A 57 3.02 12.30 -10.25
CA GLN A 57 4.26 11.76 -9.69
C GLN A 57 4.84 10.66 -10.57
N THR A 58 6.18 10.55 -10.62
CA THR A 58 6.84 9.37 -11.19
C THR A 58 6.63 8.16 -10.28
N ILE A 59 6.81 6.95 -10.83
CA ILE A 59 6.75 5.70 -10.06
C ILE A 59 7.74 5.73 -8.88
N ASP A 60 8.98 6.16 -9.12
CA ASP A 60 10.00 6.23 -8.07
C ASP A 60 9.61 7.21 -6.96
N ALA A 61 9.02 8.35 -7.31
CA ALA A 61 8.55 9.33 -6.34
C ALA A 61 7.38 8.79 -5.52
N PHE A 62 6.46 8.07 -6.16
CA PHE A 62 5.38 7.37 -5.47
C PHE A 62 5.94 6.33 -4.50
N TRP A 63 6.84 5.45 -4.96
CA TRP A 63 7.44 4.41 -4.13
C TRP A 63 8.19 5.00 -2.93
N ALA A 64 9.07 5.98 -3.15
CA ALA A 64 9.77 6.67 -2.07
C ALA A 64 8.81 7.32 -1.05
N SER A 65 7.65 7.77 -1.52
CA SER A 65 6.64 8.37 -0.67
C SER A 65 5.81 7.38 0.15
N ILE A 66 5.90 6.07 -0.08
CA ILE A 66 5.19 5.05 0.72
C ILE A 66 6.12 4.01 1.35
N ALA A 67 7.39 3.93 0.90
CA ALA A 67 8.37 2.94 1.38
C ALA A 67 8.67 3.05 2.89
N HIS A 68 8.45 4.20 3.51
CA HIS A 68 8.58 4.35 4.97
C HIS A 68 7.52 3.58 5.76
N ALA A 69 6.45 3.16 5.09
CA ALA A 69 5.39 2.37 5.70
C ALA A 69 5.59 0.87 5.48
N ASP A 70 6.64 0.47 4.75
CA ASP A 70 6.97 -0.92 4.49
C ASP A 70 7.54 -1.58 5.76
N HIS A 71 6.66 -2.26 6.49
CA HIS A 71 7.05 -3.21 7.53
C HIS A 71 7.02 -4.61 6.89
N PHE A 72 8.02 -4.92 6.08
CA PHE A 72 8.32 -6.32 5.81
C PHE A 72 8.69 -6.97 7.15
N PRO A 73 8.09 -8.11 7.55
CA PRO A 73 8.57 -8.84 8.70
C PRO A 73 10.02 -9.26 8.40
N SER A 74 10.98 -8.65 9.06
CA SER A 74 12.38 -9.05 9.04
C SER A 74 12.52 -10.31 9.91
N GLY A 75 12.09 -11.45 9.35
CA GLY A 75 12.30 -12.80 9.86
C GLY A 75 13.10 -13.62 8.86
#